data_AF-A0A812KWB6-F1
#
_entry.id   AF-A0A812KWB6-F1
#
_cell.length_a   1.000
_cell.length_b   1.000
_cell.length_c   1.000
_cell.angle_alpha   90.00
_cell.angle_beta   90.00
_cell.angle_gamma   90.00
#
_symmetry.space_group_name_H-M   'P 1'
#
loop_
_entity.id
_entity.type
_entity.pdbx_description
1 polymer ?
#
loop_
_entity_poly.entity_id
_entity_poly.type
_entity_poly.pdbx_seq_one_letter_code
_entity_poly.pdbx_strand_id
1 'polypeptide(L)'
;MLKAVLLLSTFLAVGGEQCESDESQLLQHSTAKDEEIPGSRVTGQLRISWEDFAQAVQQRGDHESSMPIFMAKMGLDTALTMLTQQVRGIDKEATRMDTQLDGMVKKAHKSQDAALQRALAPLKHLFASISYNLKKGGAQTKSVLKMAGLQEASKAYEASVVQAEQVLKSLQEACTSGSGEALDQCSTESAAFKDAYPKIMEEFLKALGDDLLDSVGDKSALQKYIDAKVPKVLEIVESMSTKVHDVLADLMADLAKLGTP
;
A
#
# COMPACT_ATOMS: atom_id res chain seq x y z
N MET A 1 6.64 -33.33 31.83
CA MET A 1 5.49 -32.67 32.50
C MET A 1 5.70 -31.17 32.44
N LEU A 2 5.29 -30.51 31.35
CA LEU A 2 5.32 -29.05 31.23
C LEU A 2 3.95 -28.51 31.62
N LYS A 3 3.92 -27.65 32.64
CA LYS A 3 2.72 -26.97 33.13
C LYS A 3 2.32 -25.85 32.18
N ALA A 4 1.03 -25.83 31.85
CA ALA A 4 0.33 -24.72 31.24
C ALA A 4 0.46 -23.44 32.08
N VAL A 5 0.68 -22.31 31.42
CA VAL A 5 0.35 -20.98 31.96
C VAL A 5 -0.43 -20.26 30.88
N LEU A 6 -1.73 -20.56 30.84
CA LEU A 6 -2.79 -19.61 30.50
C LEU A 6 -2.74 -18.49 31.54
N LEU A 7 -2.74 -17.23 31.14
CA LEU A 7 -3.34 -16.17 31.95
C LEU A 7 -3.81 -15.03 31.03
N LEU A 8 -5.12 -15.03 30.79
CA LEU A 8 -5.91 -13.88 30.39
C LEU A 8 -6.05 -12.91 31.59
N SER A 9 -5.85 -11.62 31.30
CA SER A 9 -6.51 -10.43 31.88
C SER A 9 -6.65 -10.28 33.41
N THR A 10 -5.97 -9.25 33.95
CA THR A 10 -6.48 -8.43 35.05
C THR A 10 -6.22 -6.94 34.77
N PHE A 11 -7.31 -6.22 34.53
CA PHE A 11 -7.39 -4.76 34.67
C PHE A 11 -7.30 -4.40 36.16
N LEU A 12 -6.39 -3.49 36.52
CA LEU A 12 -6.56 -2.60 37.69
C LEU A 12 -5.84 -1.28 37.38
N ALA A 13 -6.63 -0.21 37.37
CA ALA A 13 -6.22 1.18 37.19
C ALA A 13 -5.56 1.72 38.47
N VAL A 14 -4.44 2.43 38.31
CA VAL A 14 -3.98 3.51 39.21
C VAL A 14 -3.25 4.54 38.35
N GLY A 15 -3.56 5.80 38.58
CA GLY A 15 -3.43 6.91 37.63
C GLY A 15 -2.04 7.47 37.39
N GLY A 16 -1.94 8.18 36.26
CA GLY A 16 -0.77 8.96 35.85
C GLY A 16 -0.88 9.41 34.39
N GLU A 17 -1.55 10.55 34.18
CA GLU A 17 -1.54 11.41 32.96
C GLU A 17 -1.98 10.78 31.62
N GLN A 18 -3.30 10.89 31.34
CA GLN A 18 -3.92 10.58 30.06
C GLN A 18 -3.58 11.64 28.99
N CYS A 19 -2.77 11.24 28.00
CA CYS A 19 -2.92 11.67 26.61
C CYS A 19 -3.88 10.69 25.91
N GLU A 20 -5.19 10.94 25.97
CA GLU A 20 -6.21 10.28 25.12
C GLU A 20 -6.11 10.89 23.70
N SER A 21 -5.56 10.19 22.70
CA SER A 21 -6.14 9.12 21.87
C SER A 21 -7.10 9.61 20.76
N ASP A 22 -6.52 10.01 19.62
CA ASP A 22 -7.22 10.23 18.35
C ASP A 22 -7.48 8.93 17.54
N GLU A 23 -7.01 7.77 18.02
CA GLU A 23 -7.12 6.50 17.30
C GLU A 23 -8.51 5.84 17.36
N SER A 24 -9.33 6.16 18.38
CA SER A 24 -10.67 5.56 18.54
C SER A 24 -11.73 6.11 17.57
N GLN A 25 -11.49 7.25 16.92
CA GLN A 25 -12.46 7.85 15.99
C GLN A 25 -12.33 7.33 14.54
N LEU A 26 -11.20 6.72 14.18
CA LEU A 26 -10.98 6.20 12.82
C LEU A 26 -11.73 4.89 12.51
N LEU A 27 -12.27 4.22 13.53
CA LEU A 27 -12.96 2.93 13.38
C LEU A 27 -14.50 3.05 13.30
N GLN A 28 -15.09 4.24 13.49
CA GLN A 28 -16.55 4.38 13.60
C GLN A 28 -17.27 4.97 12.37
N HIS A 29 -16.56 5.35 11.30
CA HIS A 29 -17.20 5.87 10.08
C HIS A 29 -16.95 4.97 8.85
N SER A 30 -17.68 3.86 8.77
CA SER A 30 -17.88 3.14 7.51
C SER A 30 -19.28 2.54 7.44
N THR A 31 -20.27 3.42 7.30
CA THR A 31 -21.63 3.10 6.86
C THR A 31 -21.99 4.01 5.69
N ALA A 32 -21.23 3.93 4.60
CA ALA A 32 -21.71 4.41 3.30
C ALA A 32 -22.44 3.23 2.63
N LYS A 33 -23.73 3.40 2.37
CA LYS A 33 -24.57 2.48 1.61
C LYS A 33 -24.03 2.39 0.18
N ASP A 34 -23.66 1.19 -0.25
CA ASP A 34 -23.42 0.89 -1.66
C ASP A 34 -24.77 0.76 -2.37
N GLU A 35 -25.00 1.59 -3.40
CA GLU A 35 -26.04 1.36 -4.39
C GLU A 35 -25.61 0.19 -5.30
N GLU A 36 -26.48 -0.83 -5.37
CA GLU A 36 -26.28 -2.03 -6.17
C GLU A 36 -26.32 -1.71 -7.68
N ILE A 37 -25.26 -2.10 -8.40
CA ILE A 37 -25.30 -2.27 -9.86
C ILE A 37 -25.51 -3.77 -10.15
N PRO A 38 -26.63 -4.18 -10.77
CA PRO A 38 -26.91 -5.60 -11.01
C PRO A 38 -26.10 -6.10 -12.23
N GLY A 39 -25.24 -7.11 -12.02
CA GLY A 39 -24.71 -7.90 -13.15
C GLY A 39 -23.29 -8.45 -13.04
N SER A 40 -22.47 -8.07 -12.06
CA SER A 40 -21.09 -8.55 -11.97
C SER A 40 -20.88 -9.47 -10.77
N ARG A 41 -20.94 -10.79 -11.00
CA ARG A 41 -20.55 -11.81 -10.01
C ARG A 41 -19.03 -11.89 -9.90
N VAL A 42 -18.36 -10.86 -9.41
CA VAL A 42 -17.05 -10.96 -8.76
C VAL A 42 -16.91 -9.83 -7.73
N THR A 43 -17.62 -9.94 -6.61
CA THR A 43 -17.41 -9.09 -5.43
C THR A 43 -17.25 -9.96 -4.20
N GLY A 44 -16.14 -10.70 -4.16
CA GLY A 44 -15.58 -11.18 -2.90
C GLY A 44 -14.78 -10.04 -2.27
N GLN A 45 -15.47 -9.09 -1.64
CA GLN A 45 -14.82 -8.13 -0.75
C GLN A 45 -14.33 -8.96 0.45
N LEU A 46 -13.06 -9.40 0.43
CA LEU A 46 -12.42 -10.05 1.57
C LEU A 46 -12.26 -9.02 2.70
N ARG A 47 -13.35 -8.75 3.42
CA ARG A 47 -13.30 -8.36 4.82
C ARG A 47 -12.90 -9.62 5.58
N ILE A 48 -11.62 -9.78 5.86
CA ILE A 48 -11.22 -10.74 6.89
C ILE A 48 -11.65 -10.09 8.20
N SER A 49 -12.76 -10.56 8.79
CA SER A 49 -13.11 -10.20 10.16
C SER A 49 -12.04 -10.76 11.09
N TRP A 50 -11.72 -10.06 12.18
CA TRP A 50 -10.85 -10.61 13.22
C TRP A 50 -11.42 -11.90 13.86
N GLU A 51 -12.74 -12.10 13.77
CA GLU A 51 -13.39 -13.35 14.17
C GLU A 51 -13.03 -14.48 13.20
N ASP A 52 -12.98 -14.19 11.89
CA ASP A 52 -12.50 -15.16 10.88
C ASP A 52 -11.01 -15.46 11.09
N PHE A 53 -10.21 -14.47 11.50
CA PHE A 53 -8.81 -14.63 11.88
C PHE A 53 -8.65 -15.55 13.09
N ALA A 54 -9.38 -15.28 14.18
CA ALA A 54 -9.35 -16.09 15.40
C ALA A 54 -9.84 -17.52 15.15
N GLN A 55 -10.87 -17.68 14.32
CA GLN A 55 -11.42 -18.98 13.94
C GLN A 55 -10.48 -19.76 13.02
N ALA A 56 -9.78 -19.10 12.10
CA ALA A 56 -8.74 -19.71 11.26
C ALA A 56 -7.52 -20.16 12.08
N VAL A 57 -7.13 -19.40 13.10
CA VAL A 57 -6.09 -19.77 14.08
C VAL A 57 -6.50 -21.03 14.84
N GLN A 58 -7.76 -21.10 15.29
CA GLN A 58 -8.29 -22.24 16.03
C GLN A 58 -8.41 -23.51 15.17
N GLN A 59 -8.80 -23.37 13.90
CA GLN A 59 -8.98 -24.51 12.99
C GLN A 59 -7.67 -25.06 12.38
N ARG A 60 -6.63 -24.22 12.23
CA ARG A 60 -5.35 -24.62 11.60
C ARG A 60 -4.23 -24.93 12.60
N GLY A 61 -4.35 -24.48 13.85
CA GLY A 61 -3.41 -24.81 14.92
C GLY A 61 -3.24 -26.30 15.18
N ASP A 62 -4.22 -27.13 14.79
CA ASP A 62 -4.19 -28.59 14.93
C ASP A 62 -3.35 -29.32 13.86
N HIS A 63 -2.85 -28.61 12.83
CA HIS A 63 -2.17 -29.21 11.67
C HIS A 63 -0.75 -28.67 11.38
N GLU A 64 -0.30 -27.60 12.04
CA GLU A 64 1.09 -27.12 11.91
C GLU A 64 1.96 -27.49 13.11
N SER A 65 3.20 -27.91 12.82
CA SER A 65 4.12 -28.54 13.79
C SER A 65 4.64 -27.59 14.89
N SER A 66 4.42 -26.28 14.79
CA SER A 66 4.58 -25.38 15.95
C SER A 66 3.74 -24.10 15.81
N MET A 67 3.03 -23.74 16.88
CA MET A 67 2.25 -22.50 16.99
C MET A 67 3.06 -21.23 16.61
N PRO A 68 4.36 -21.10 16.93
CA PRO A 68 5.17 -19.95 16.50
C PRO A 68 5.28 -19.80 14.98
N ILE A 69 5.50 -20.90 14.25
CA ILE A 69 5.58 -20.87 12.77
C ILE A 69 4.24 -20.45 12.18
N PHE A 70 3.14 -20.96 12.73
CA PHE A 70 1.80 -20.57 12.31
C PHE A 70 1.56 -19.07 12.48
N MET A 71 1.85 -18.52 13.67
CA MET A 71 1.69 -17.10 13.97
C MET A 71 2.56 -16.22 13.06
N ALA A 72 3.79 -16.63 12.77
CA ALA A 72 4.68 -15.93 11.84
C ALA A 72 4.12 -15.92 10.40
N LYS A 73 3.61 -17.06 9.90
CA LYS A 73 2.96 -17.12 8.58
C LYS A 73 1.72 -16.23 8.49
N MET A 74 0.90 -16.21 9.54
CA MET A 74 -0.27 -15.34 9.62
C MET A 74 0.12 -13.86 9.66
N GLY A 75 1.16 -13.50 10.40
CA GLY A 75 1.74 -12.15 10.40
C GLY A 75 2.19 -11.73 9.01
N LEU A 76 2.94 -12.59 8.31
CA LEU A 76 3.35 -12.36 6.92
C LEU A 76 2.14 -12.17 6.00
N ASP A 77 1.19 -13.10 5.98
CA ASP A 77 0.03 -13.02 5.10
C ASP A 77 -0.79 -11.76 5.34
N THR A 78 -0.94 -11.33 6.59
CA THR A 78 -1.69 -10.11 6.92
C THR A 78 -0.94 -8.88 6.40
N ALA A 79 0.37 -8.78 6.65
CA ALA A 79 1.19 -7.66 6.15
C ALA A 79 1.19 -7.59 4.60
N LEU A 80 1.38 -8.73 3.94
CA LEU A 80 1.34 -8.83 2.48
C LEU A 80 -0.04 -8.49 1.91
N THR A 81 -1.13 -8.87 2.60
CA THR A 81 -2.49 -8.53 2.20
C THR A 81 -2.73 -7.03 2.29
N MET A 82 -2.32 -6.38 3.37
CA MET A 82 -2.46 -4.92 3.53
C MET A 82 -1.65 -4.16 2.48
N LEU A 83 -0.41 -4.58 2.23
CA LEU A 83 0.41 -4.00 1.17
C LEU A 83 -0.24 -4.19 -0.21
N THR A 84 -0.75 -5.38 -0.50
CA THR A 84 -1.45 -5.65 -1.77
C THR A 84 -2.70 -4.78 -1.92
N GLN A 85 -3.47 -4.55 -0.84
CA GLN A 85 -4.64 -3.68 -0.86
C GLN A 85 -4.26 -2.23 -1.13
N GLN A 86 -3.22 -1.73 -0.47
CA GLN A 86 -2.64 -0.41 -0.72
C GLN A 86 -2.24 -0.23 -2.19
N VAL A 87 -1.50 -1.19 -2.75
CA VAL A 87 -1.03 -1.14 -4.14
C VAL A 87 -2.18 -1.22 -5.13
N ARG A 88 -3.19 -2.06 -4.88
CA ARG A 88 -4.41 -2.13 -5.71
C ARG A 88 -5.23 -0.83 -5.67
N GLY A 89 -5.25 -0.15 -4.53
CA GLY A 89 -5.86 1.18 -4.42
C GLY A 89 -5.20 2.18 -5.35
N ILE A 90 -3.86 2.18 -5.41
CA ILE A 90 -3.09 3.02 -6.33
C ILE A 90 -3.34 2.62 -7.79
N ASP A 91 -3.28 1.32 -8.11
CA ASP A 91 -3.50 0.82 -9.47
C ASP A 91 -4.87 1.22 -10.04
N LYS A 92 -5.92 1.14 -9.21
CA LYS A 92 -7.27 1.55 -9.59
C LYS A 92 -7.34 3.04 -9.92
N GLU A 93 -6.70 3.88 -9.11
CA GLU A 93 -6.68 5.33 -9.33
C GLU A 93 -5.83 5.70 -10.56
N ALA A 94 -4.70 5.01 -10.79
CA ALA A 94 -3.91 5.18 -12.01
C ALA A 94 -4.74 4.83 -13.27
N THR A 95 -5.47 3.71 -13.26
CA THR A 95 -6.36 3.31 -14.37
C THR A 95 -7.45 4.34 -14.65
N ARG A 96 -8.08 4.84 -13.58
CA ARG A 96 -9.12 5.85 -13.68
C ARG A 96 -8.55 7.14 -14.27
N MET A 97 -7.37 7.53 -13.81
CA MET A 97 -6.67 8.73 -14.25
C MET A 97 -6.29 8.65 -15.72
N ASP A 98 -5.75 7.52 -16.16
CA ASP A 98 -5.42 7.24 -17.56
C ASP A 98 -6.60 7.53 -18.50
N THR A 99 -7.76 6.95 -18.19
CA THR A 99 -8.99 7.15 -18.98
C THR A 99 -9.45 8.61 -18.99
N GLN A 100 -9.30 9.32 -17.86
CA GLN A 100 -9.68 10.72 -17.76
C GLN A 100 -8.75 11.63 -18.58
N LEU A 101 -7.44 11.39 -18.48
CA LEU A 101 -6.41 12.16 -19.16
C LEU A 101 -6.45 11.95 -20.68
N ASP A 102 -6.54 10.71 -21.15
CA ASP A 102 -6.69 10.37 -22.57
C ASP A 102 -7.90 11.10 -23.20
N GLY A 103 -9.04 11.08 -22.50
CA GLY A 103 -10.24 11.79 -22.92
C GLY A 103 -10.09 13.32 -22.95
N MET A 104 -9.22 13.89 -22.11
CA MET A 104 -8.93 15.33 -22.08
C MET A 104 -7.99 15.76 -23.19
N VAL A 105 -6.91 15.02 -23.42
CA VAL A 105 -5.91 15.36 -24.44
C VAL A 105 -6.51 15.26 -25.84
N LYS A 106 -7.31 14.23 -26.12
CA LYS A 106 -8.06 14.10 -27.40
C LYS A 106 -8.99 15.28 -27.69
N LYS A 107 -9.50 15.96 -26.67
CA LYS A 107 -10.40 17.13 -26.78
C LYS A 107 -9.66 18.45 -26.80
N ALA A 108 -8.36 18.47 -26.53
CA ALA A 108 -7.58 19.70 -26.50
C ALA A 108 -7.27 20.16 -27.94
N HIS A 109 -7.88 21.27 -28.36
CA HIS A 109 -7.57 21.90 -29.64
C HIS A 109 -6.23 22.66 -29.57
N LYS A 110 -5.17 22.05 -30.11
CA LYS A 110 -3.88 22.66 -30.56
C LYS A 110 -3.06 23.50 -29.57
N SER A 111 -3.39 23.56 -28.28
CA SER A 111 -2.59 24.30 -27.29
C SER A 111 -2.14 23.37 -26.16
N GLN A 112 -0.82 23.15 -26.10
CA GLN A 112 -0.15 22.40 -25.04
C GLN A 112 -0.45 22.98 -23.65
N ASP A 113 -0.32 24.30 -23.49
CA ASP A 113 -0.57 24.97 -22.21
C ASP A 113 -2.01 24.79 -21.72
N ALA A 114 -2.99 24.95 -22.61
CA ALA A 114 -4.40 24.76 -22.24
C ALA A 114 -4.72 23.30 -21.89
N ALA A 115 -4.06 22.34 -22.55
CA ALA A 115 -4.19 20.92 -22.25
C ALA A 115 -3.55 20.57 -20.91
N LEU A 116 -2.33 21.06 -20.65
CA LEU A 116 -1.61 20.88 -19.39
C LEU A 116 -2.40 21.45 -18.22
N GLN A 117 -2.90 22.69 -18.33
CA GLN A 117 -3.71 23.32 -17.29
C GLN A 117 -4.98 22.54 -16.95
N ARG A 118 -5.59 21.85 -17.92
CA ARG A 118 -6.73 20.95 -17.68
C ARG A 118 -6.32 19.64 -17.02
N ALA A 119 -5.14 19.11 -17.33
CA ALA A 119 -4.60 17.90 -16.75
C ALA A 119 -4.12 18.08 -15.29
N LEU A 120 -3.80 19.31 -14.86
CA LEU A 120 -3.31 19.59 -13.51
C LEU A 120 -4.24 19.13 -12.38
N ALA A 121 -5.55 19.35 -12.50
CA ALA A 121 -6.50 18.95 -11.45
C ALA A 121 -6.61 17.42 -11.32
N PRO A 122 -6.79 16.65 -12.42
CA PRO A 122 -6.67 15.19 -12.40
C PRO A 122 -5.33 14.70 -11.84
N LEU A 123 -4.20 15.26 -12.28
CA LEU A 123 -2.88 14.88 -11.75
C LEU A 123 -2.76 15.10 -10.23
N LYS A 124 -3.19 16.27 -9.73
CA LYS A 124 -3.24 16.53 -8.28
C LYS A 124 -4.12 15.52 -7.55
N HIS A 125 -5.23 15.10 -8.15
CA HIS A 125 -6.09 14.06 -7.58
C HIS A 125 -5.38 12.70 -7.53
N LEU A 126 -4.68 12.30 -8.60
CA LEU A 126 -3.88 11.07 -8.61
C LEU A 126 -2.87 11.08 -7.45
N PHE A 127 -2.04 12.12 -7.34
CA PHE A 127 -1.01 12.20 -6.29
C PHE A 127 -1.61 12.21 -4.88
N ALA A 128 -2.72 12.94 -4.67
CA ALA A 128 -3.44 12.93 -3.40
C ALA A 128 -3.97 11.53 -3.06
N SER A 129 -4.51 10.80 -4.04
CA SER A 129 -4.99 9.44 -3.87
C SER A 129 -3.86 8.44 -3.59
N ILE A 130 -2.72 8.57 -4.27
CA ILE A 130 -1.54 7.74 -3.98
C ILE A 130 -1.07 7.99 -2.55
N SER A 131 -0.87 9.26 -2.17
CA SER A 131 -0.46 9.63 -0.81
C SER A 131 -1.45 9.13 0.25
N TYR A 132 -2.76 9.23 -0.01
CA TYR A 132 -3.78 8.69 0.89
C TYR A 132 -3.66 7.17 1.06
N ASN A 133 -3.50 6.41 -0.03
CA ASN A 133 -3.33 4.96 0.04
C ASN A 133 -2.03 4.56 0.74
N LEU A 134 -0.93 5.29 0.52
CA LEU A 134 0.33 5.09 1.24
C LEU A 134 0.16 5.29 2.75
N LYS A 135 -0.48 6.38 3.18
CA LYS A 135 -0.69 6.69 4.60
C LYS A 135 -1.65 5.73 5.28
N LYS A 136 -2.78 5.44 4.64
CA LYS A 136 -3.81 4.55 5.19
C LYS A 136 -3.31 3.10 5.26
N GLY A 137 -2.75 2.59 4.17
CA GLY A 137 -2.09 1.28 4.15
C GLY A 137 -0.92 1.23 5.13
N GLY A 138 -0.19 2.34 5.22
CA GLY A 138 0.80 2.69 6.24
C GLY A 138 0.35 2.37 7.66
N ALA A 139 -0.69 3.05 8.11
CA ALA A 139 -1.22 2.91 9.46
C ALA A 139 -1.77 1.49 9.73
N GLN A 140 -2.48 0.90 8.76
CA GLN A 140 -3.08 -0.44 8.90
C GLN A 140 -2.01 -1.53 9.03
N THR A 141 -1.02 -1.52 8.13
CA THR A 141 0.09 -2.48 8.15
C THR A 141 0.93 -2.31 9.41
N LYS A 142 1.24 -1.07 9.81
CA LYS A 142 1.96 -0.77 11.07
C LYS A 142 1.23 -1.34 12.28
N SER A 143 -0.08 -1.14 12.36
CA SER A 143 -0.92 -1.66 13.45
C SER A 143 -0.86 -3.19 13.51
N VAL A 144 -1.02 -3.87 12.37
CA VAL A 144 -0.92 -5.33 12.28
C VAL A 144 0.46 -5.84 12.71
N LEU A 145 1.54 -5.23 12.23
CA LEU A 145 2.90 -5.63 12.59
C LEU A 145 3.14 -5.49 14.09
N LYS A 146 2.69 -4.38 14.70
CA LYS A 146 2.75 -4.20 16.15
C LYS A 146 1.96 -5.26 16.92
N MET A 147 0.73 -5.56 16.49
CA MET A 147 -0.10 -6.58 17.13
C MET A 147 0.52 -7.99 17.01
N ALA A 148 1.24 -8.26 15.93
CA ALA A 148 1.99 -9.49 15.73
C ALA A 148 3.33 -9.54 16.49
N GLY A 149 3.70 -8.48 17.22
CA GLY A 149 4.98 -8.39 17.95
C GLY A 149 6.20 -8.07 17.06
N LEU A 150 5.98 -7.74 15.78
CA LEU A 150 7.01 -7.47 14.78
C LEU A 150 7.40 -5.99 14.80
N GLN A 151 8.09 -5.60 15.89
CA GLN A 151 8.43 -4.20 16.13
C GLN A 151 9.46 -3.66 15.15
N GLU A 152 10.45 -4.47 14.74
CA GLU A 152 11.47 -4.02 13.80
C GLU A 152 10.91 -3.93 12.39
N ALA A 153 10.08 -4.90 11.96
CA ALA A 153 9.34 -4.78 10.71
C ALA A 153 8.41 -3.55 10.69
N SER A 154 7.76 -3.24 11.82
CA SER A 154 6.92 -2.04 11.94
C SER A 154 7.71 -0.75 11.76
N LYS A 155 8.94 -0.65 12.30
CA LYS A 155 9.81 0.52 12.13
C LYS A 155 10.34 0.62 10.70
N ALA A 156 10.77 -0.51 10.14
CA ALA A 156 11.24 -0.59 8.76
C ALA A 156 10.16 -0.16 7.77
N TYR A 157 8.91 -0.56 8.01
CA TYR A 157 7.78 -0.15 7.19
C TYR A 157 7.49 1.35 7.29
N GLU A 158 7.51 1.92 8.51
CA GLU A 158 7.34 3.37 8.69
C GLU A 158 8.42 4.17 7.95
N ALA A 159 9.69 3.74 8.05
CA ALA A 159 10.78 4.35 7.29
C ALA A 159 10.56 4.24 5.77
N SER A 160 10.04 3.10 5.30
CA SER A 160 9.76 2.86 3.89
C SER A 160 8.62 3.74 3.36
N VAL A 161 7.57 3.95 4.17
CA VAL A 161 6.48 4.88 3.82
C VAL A 161 7.01 6.32 3.71
N VAL A 162 7.85 6.75 4.64
CA VAL A 162 8.46 8.11 4.59
C VAL A 162 9.30 8.29 3.33
N GLN A 163 10.13 7.29 2.97
CA GLN A 163 10.93 7.34 1.74
C GLN A 163 10.02 7.37 0.49
N ALA A 164 8.98 6.54 0.44
CA ALA A 164 8.03 6.53 -0.67
C ALA A 164 7.29 7.87 -0.82
N GLU A 165 6.92 8.52 0.29
CA GLU A 165 6.31 9.84 0.27
C GLU A 165 7.24 10.93 -0.28
N GLN A 166 8.55 10.86 0.03
CA GLN A 166 9.54 11.80 -0.49
C GLN A 166 9.67 11.68 -2.02
N VAL A 167 9.76 10.44 -2.53
CA VAL A 167 9.81 10.18 -3.98
C VAL A 167 8.51 10.64 -4.64
N LEU A 168 7.35 10.35 -4.04
CA LEU A 168 6.05 10.77 -4.55
C LEU A 168 5.90 12.30 -4.58
N LYS A 169 6.41 12.99 -3.56
CA LYS A 169 6.36 14.45 -3.47
C LYS A 169 7.19 15.09 -4.60
N SER A 170 8.40 14.59 -4.84
CA SER A 170 9.26 15.04 -5.95
C SER A 170 8.54 14.91 -7.29
N LEU A 171 7.94 13.74 -7.54
CA LEU A 171 7.15 13.47 -8.73
C LEU A 171 5.94 14.43 -8.85
N GLN A 172 5.21 14.63 -7.76
CA GLN A 172 4.06 15.54 -7.76
C GLN A 172 4.48 16.97 -8.10
N GLU A 173 5.58 17.47 -7.52
CA GLU A 173 6.07 18.82 -7.78
C GLU A 173 6.45 19.00 -9.26
N ALA A 174 7.16 18.03 -9.84
CA ALA A 174 7.53 18.03 -11.25
C ALA A 174 6.30 18.00 -12.17
N CYS A 175 5.32 17.13 -11.91
CA CYS A 175 4.16 16.95 -12.77
C CYS A 175 3.06 18.01 -12.61
N THR A 176 3.10 18.82 -11.54
CA THR A 176 2.02 19.80 -11.26
C THR A 176 2.46 21.27 -11.28
N SER A 177 3.70 21.55 -11.69
CA SER A 177 4.26 22.90 -11.80
C SER A 177 3.61 23.75 -12.91
N GLY A 178 3.04 23.10 -13.94
CA GLY A 178 2.23 23.75 -14.97
C GLY A 178 3.02 24.54 -16.03
N SER A 179 4.34 24.36 -16.10
CA SER A 179 5.21 24.92 -17.15
C SER A 179 5.49 23.90 -18.27
N GLY A 180 5.98 24.35 -19.43
CA GLY A 180 6.44 23.43 -20.49
C GLY A 180 7.62 22.55 -20.05
N GLU A 181 8.50 23.07 -19.18
CA GLU A 181 9.58 22.30 -18.53
C GLU A 181 9.07 21.20 -17.60
N ALA A 182 7.81 21.29 -17.16
CA ALA A 182 7.16 20.28 -16.33
C ALA A 182 7.09 18.92 -17.03
N LEU A 183 7.01 18.87 -18.36
CA LEU A 183 6.83 17.61 -19.09
C LEU A 183 8.06 16.71 -18.97
N ASP A 184 9.25 17.27 -19.25
CA ASP A 184 10.52 16.53 -19.19
C ASP A 184 10.89 16.17 -17.74
N GLN A 185 10.66 17.09 -16.81
CA GLN A 185 10.87 16.84 -15.38
C GLN A 185 9.92 15.76 -14.85
N CYS A 186 8.63 15.83 -15.18
CA CYS A 186 7.65 14.81 -14.79
C CYS A 186 8.00 13.44 -15.36
N SER A 187 8.42 13.37 -16.63
CA SER A 187 8.87 12.13 -17.25
C SER A 187 10.07 11.53 -16.49
N THR A 188 11.07 12.35 -16.19
CA THR A 188 12.28 11.94 -15.43
C THR A 188 11.94 11.45 -14.04
N GLU A 189 11.18 12.23 -13.27
CA GLU A 189 10.77 11.87 -11.91
C GLU A 189 9.85 10.63 -11.91
N SER A 190 9.04 10.44 -12.96
CA SER A 190 8.16 9.27 -13.04
C SER A 190 8.95 7.98 -13.23
N ALA A 191 10.05 8.02 -14.01
CA ALA A 191 10.97 6.91 -14.14
C ALA A 191 11.72 6.65 -12.83
N ALA A 192 12.15 7.71 -12.13
CA ALA A 192 12.76 7.59 -10.81
C ALA A 192 11.80 6.94 -9.79
N PHE A 193 10.51 7.30 -9.80
CA PHE A 193 9.49 6.65 -8.98
C PHE A 193 9.32 5.18 -9.34
N LYS A 194 9.25 4.85 -10.64
CA LYS A 194 9.13 3.48 -11.13
C LYS A 194 10.21 2.57 -10.54
N ASP A 195 11.44 3.07 -10.49
CA ASP A 195 12.61 2.31 -10.06
C ASP A 195 12.85 2.35 -8.54
N ALA A 196 12.49 3.45 -7.86
CA ALA A 196 12.75 3.62 -6.43
C ALA A 196 11.68 2.97 -5.56
N TYR A 197 10.39 3.10 -5.90
CA TYR A 197 9.30 2.59 -5.06
C TYR A 197 9.37 1.07 -4.83
N PRO A 198 9.64 0.23 -5.85
CA PRO A 198 9.81 -1.22 -5.64
C PRO A 198 10.99 -1.55 -4.72
N LYS A 199 12.13 -0.86 -4.86
CA LYS A 199 13.31 -1.08 -4.00
C LYS A 199 13.02 -0.74 -2.53
N ILE A 200 12.33 0.36 -2.29
CA ILE A 200 11.89 0.75 -0.94
C ILE A 200 11.00 -0.35 -0.33
N MET A 201 10.07 -0.91 -1.11
CA MET A 201 9.20 -1.99 -0.64
C MET A 201 9.94 -3.32 -0.47
N GLU A 202 10.93 -3.62 -1.32
CA GLU A 202 11.81 -4.79 -1.20
C GLU A 202 12.61 -4.75 0.10
N GLU A 203 13.19 -3.61 0.45
CA GLU A 203 13.92 -3.43 1.70
C GLU A 203 13.03 -3.69 2.92
N PHE A 204 11.80 -3.17 2.92
CA PHE A 204 10.81 -3.49 3.95
C PHE A 204 10.49 -4.98 4.01
N LEU A 205 10.17 -5.61 2.87
CA LEU A 205 9.76 -7.01 2.83
C LEU A 205 10.89 -7.95 3.27
N LYS A 206 12.14 -7.56 3.00
CA LYS A 206 13.32 -8.25 3.54
C LYS A 206 13.40 -8.12 5.06
N ALA A 207 13.28 -6.90 5.61
CA ALA A 207 13.28 -6.68 7.05
C ALA A 207 12.13 -7.43 7.76
N LEU A 208 10.95 -7.48 7.14
CA LEU A 208 9.83 -8.28 7.61
C LEU A 208 10.16 -9.78 7.63
N GLY A 209 10.77 -10.29 6.55
CA GLY A 209 11.21 -11.68 6.49
C GLY A 209 12.21 -12.03 7.59
N ASP A 210 13.22 -11.17 7.80
CA ASP A 210 14.25 -11.36 8.83
C ASP A 210 13.64 -11.36 10.25
N ASP A 211 12.78 -10.40 10.58
CA ASP A 211 12.08 -10.29 11.87
C ASP A 211 11.20 -11.54 12.14
N LEU A 212 10.49 -12.01 11.12
CA LEU A 212 9.69 -13.23 11.18
C LEU A 212 10.55 -14.48 11.40
N LEU A 213 11.69 -14.60 10.71
CA LEU A 213 12.59 -15.74 10.87
C LEU A 213 13.23 -15.77 12.25
N ASP A 214 13.54 -14.60 12.82
CA ASP A 214 14.09 -14.51 14.18
C ASP A 214 13.04 -14.80 15.27
N SER A 215 11.75 -14.72 14.95
CA SER A 215 10.66 -15.10 15.86
C SER A 215 10.46 -16.62 16.02
N VAL A 216 11.15 -17.46 15.23
CA VAL A 216 10.95 -18.93 15.23
C VAL A 216 12.27 -19.69 15.38
N GLY A 217 12.19 -20.86 16.04
CA GLY A 217 13.36 -21.74 16.24
C GLY A 217 13.77 -22.54 14.99
N ASP A 218 12.79 -23.05 14.22
CA ASP A 218 13.02 -23.69 12.93
C ASP A 218 12.60 -22.76 11.80
N LYS A 219 13.61 -22.20 11.13
CA LYS A 219 13.46 -21.22 10.06
C LYS A 219 13.08 -21.85 8.71
N SER A 220 13.29 -23.14 8.51
CA SER A 220 13.26 -23.76 7.18
C SER A 220 11.88 -23.70 6.51
N ALA A 221 10.82 -23.96 7.27
CA ALA A 221 9.45 -23.91 6.79
C ALA A 221 8.97 -22.47 6.54
N LEU A 222 9.41 -21.53 7.37
CA LEU A 222 9.05 -20.12 7.26
C LEU A 222 9.82 -19.44 6.13
N GLN A 223 11.10 -19.76 5.94
CA GLN A 223 11.92 -19.27 4.82
C GLN A 223 11.29 -19.66 3.48
N LYS A 224 10.96 -20.94 3.30
CA LYS A 224 10.25 -21.41 2.09
C LYS A 224 8.93 -20.68 1.87
N TYR A 225 8.24 -20.30 2.94
CA TYR A 225 6.99 -19.56 2.86
C TYR A 225 7.22 -18.10 2.41
N ILE A 226 8.23 -17.44 2.97
CA ILE A 226 8.67 -16.10 2.59
C ILE A 226 9.10 -16.08 1.11
N ASP A 227 9.98 -16.99 0.72
CA ASP A 227 10.52 -17.12 -0.65
C ASP A 227 9.40 -17.32 -1.70
N ALA A 228 8.27 -17.93 -1.31
CA ALA A 228 7.15 -18.17 -2.20
C ALA A 228 6.15 -16.99 -2.30
N LYS A 229 6.12 -16.10 -1.29
CA LYS A 229 5.08 -15.08 -1.12
C LYS A 229 5.59 -13.67 -1.39
N VAL A 230 6.79 -13.34 -0.90
CA VAL A 230 7.38 -11.99 -1.05
C VAL A 230 7.56 -11.61 -2.53
N PRO A 231 8.12 -12.46 -3.41
CA PRO A 231 8.31 -12.09 -4.82
C PRO A 231 7.00 -11.73 -5.53
N LYS A 232 5.90 -12.44 -5.22
CA LYS A 232 4.57 -12.16 -5.81
C LYS A 232 4.03 -10.79 -5.45
N VAL A 233 4.34 -10.31 -4.25
CA VAL A 233 3.91 -8.97 -3.83
C VAL A 233 4.80 -7.89 -4.43
N LEU A 234 6.10 -8.17 -4.61
CA LEU A 234 7.00 -7.29 -5.35
C LEU A 234 6.58 -7.13 -6.81
N GLU A 235 6.20 -8.21 -7.50
CA GLU A 235 5.65 -8.14 -8.86
C GLU A 235 4.42 -7.20 -8.95
N ILE A 236 3.54 -7.23 -7.94
CA ILE A 236 2.37 -6.33 -7.86
C ILE A 236 2.81 -4.87 -7.66
N VAL A 237 3.82 -4.64 -6.82
CA VAL A 237 4.41 -3.31 -6.57
C VAL A 237 5.05 -2.75 -7.84
N GLU A 238 5.87 -3.55 -8.54
CA GLU A 238 6.54 -3.20 -9.79
C GLU A 238 5.54 -2.92 -10.91
N SER A 239 4.50 -3.75 -11.02
CA SER A 239 3.44 -3.54 -12.01
C SER A 239 2.70 -2.22 -11.77
N MET A 240 2.42 -1.89 -10.51
CA MET A 240 1.76 -0.62 -10.17
C MET A 240 2.66 0.58 -10.44
N SER A 241 3.94 0.53 -10.03
CA SER A 241 4.86 1.67 -10.24
C SER A 241 5.10 1.91 -11.73
N THR A 242 5.18 0.84 -12.52
CA THR A 242 5.24 0.89 -13.99
C THR A 242 4.00 1.53 -14.56
N LYS A 243 2.81 1.14 -14.12
CA LYS A 243 1.56 1.74 -14.61
C LYS A 243 1.45 3.23 -14.28
N VAL A 244 1.83 3.64 -13.07
CA VAL A 244 1.86 5.07 -12.72
C VAL A 244 2.82 5.83 -13.64
N HIS A 245 4.00 5.26 -13.90
CA HIS A 245 4.94 5.83 -14.87
C HIS A 245 4.36 5.91 -16.27
N ASP A 246 3.79 4.83 -16.81
CA ASP A 246 3.25 4.77 -18.16
C ASP A 246 2.14 5.81 -18.36
N VAL A 247 1.21 5.93 -17.40
CA VAL A 247 0.14 6.95 -17.44
C VAL A 247 0.71 8.37 -17.49
N LEU A 248 1.76 8.65 -16.72
CA LEU A 248 2.39 9.97 -16.71
C LEU A 248 3.19 10.20 -18.00
N ALA A 249 3.98 9.21 -18.43
CA ALA A 249 4.82 9.29 -19.62
C ALA A 249 3.99 9.46 -20.89
N ASP A 250 2.91 8.70 -21.05
CA ASP A 250 2.00 8.80 -22.18
C ASP A 250 1.31 10.17 -22.23
N LEU A 251 0.83 10.66 -21.07
CA LEU A 251 0.30 12.02 -20.97
C LEU A 251 1.34 13.06 -21.40
N MET A 252 2.56 13.00 -20.87
CA MET A 252 3.60 13.98 -21.20
C MET A 252 3.95 13.93 -22.69
N ALA A 253 4.04 12.74 -23.27
CA ALA A 253 4.31 12.55 -24.70
C ALA A 253 3.20 13.13 -25.58
N ASP A 254 1.94 12.92 -25.21
CA ASP A 254 0.81 13.48 -25.96
C ASP A 254 0.69 14.99 -25.82
N LEU A 255 0.98 15.54 -24.65
CA LEU A 255 1.05 17.00 -24.45
C LEU A 255 2.19 17.62 -25.27
N ALA A 256 3.36 16.97 -25.36
CA ALA A 256 4.48 17.46 -26.17
C ALA A 256 4.12 17.56 -27.67
N LYS A 257 3.33 16.62 -28.21
CA LYS A 257 2.85 16.66 -29.61
C LYS A 257 1.96 17.86 -29.91
N LEU A 258 1.31 18.45 -28.90
CA LEU A 258 0.48 19.66 -29.07
C LEU A 258 1.32 20.95 -29.10
N GLY A 259 2.59 20.91 -28.69
CA GLY A 259 3.51 22.05 -28.67
C GLY A 259 4.38 22.18 -29.94
N THR A 260 4.43 21.15 -30.79
CA THR A 260 5.13 21.19 -32.07
C THR A 260 4.30 21.94 -33.13
N PRO A 261 4.84 23.01 -33.75
CA PRO A 261 4.15 23.82 -34.76
C PRO A 261 3.84 23.07 -36.07
#